data_AF-A0A9W4NCX4-F1
#
_entry.id   AF-A0A9W4NCX4-F1
#
_cell.length_a   1.000
_cell.length_b   1.000
_cell.length_c   1.000
_cell.angle_alpha   90.00
_cell.angle_beta   90.00
_cell.angle_gamma   90.00
#
_symmetry.space_group_name_H-M   'P 1'
#
loop_
_entity.id
_entity.type
_entity.pdbx_description
1 polymer ?
#
loop_
_entity_poly.entity_id
_entity_poly.type
_entity_poly.pdbx_seq_one_letter_code
_entity_poly.pdbx_strand_id
1 'polypeptide(L)'
;MDDRALQTTLDFIERGTGELGMGTIYYTASNHWTNMLMSAAEVNRVAEDFGRFQLPLLLLRRPFLGWTHGSWLLINGAVENAIGWDTDNVCEDYWFGYHAARLGYKFDWLHGIFREQPPCTFQDLCKQRRRWFTGIFRFEQPLAGVALTFGILAGVGTLIYPSIGFLWQKPAVPAWFRDLMIFNDAAGLHVLMSASVLQDMSIMNQSLTSIILHVVVSVITQPFVNLVHIVLFFSVVLSPPRGFDVIKKA
;
A
#
# COMPACT_ATOMS: atom_id res chain seq x y z
N MET A 1 12.77 -7.46 15.62
CA MET A 1 11.63 -6.62 16.01
C MET A 1 12.16 -5.60 17.01
N ASP A 2 11.86 -4.32 16.83
CA ASP A 2 12.28 -3.25 17.74
C ASP A 2 11.41 -3.22 19.01
N ASP A 3 11.98 -2.70 20.11
CA ASP A 3 11.34 -2.69 21.43
C ASP A 3 9.98 -1.96 21.41
N ARG A 4 9.86 -0.91 20.59
CA ARG A 4 8.61 -0.16 20.45
C ARG A 4 7.51 -0.95 19.74
N ALA A 5 7.85 -1.72 18.70
CA ALA A 5 6.88 -2.61 18.07
C ALA A 5 6.44 -3.68 19.07
N LEU A 6 7.38 -4.30 19.80
CA LEU A 6 7.05 -5.28 20.82
C LEU A 6 6.11 -4.70 21.89
N GLN A 7 6.41 -3.50 22.40
CA GLN A 7 5.56 -2.81 23.36
C GLN A 7 4.17 -2.52 22.77
N THR A 8 4.09 -2.06 21.53
CA THR A 8 2.80 -1.80 20.85
C THR A 8 1.97 -3.08 20.72
N THR A 9 2.62 -4.21 20.42
CA THR A 9 1.98 -5.52 20.37
C THR A 9 1.41 -5.91 21.73
N LEU A 10 2.20 -5.78 22.79
CA LEU A 10 1.75 -6.09 24.16
C LEU A 10 0.61 -5.17 24.60
N ASP A 11 0.73 -3.86 24.35
CA ASP A 11 -0.32 -2.89 24.66
C ASP A 11 -1.62 -3.21 23.91
N PHE A 12 -1.53 -3.65 22.65
CA PHE A 12 -2.70 -4.09 21.89
C PHE A 12 -3.32 -5.37 22.47
N ILE A 13 -2.51 -6.34 22.88
CA ILE A 13 -3.01 -7.58 23.49
C ILE A 13 -3.69 -7.30 24.84
N GLU A 14 -3.09 -6.45 25.67
CA GLU A 14 -3.58 -6.18 27.03
C GLU A 14 -4.73 -5.17 27.07
N ARG A 15 -4.73 -4.18 26.17
CA ARG A 15 -5.59 -2.99 26.26
C ARG A 15 -6.33 -2.67 24.96
N GLY A 16 -6.03 -3.39 23.87
CA GLY A 16 -6.65 -3.18 22.57
C GLY A 16 -8.15 -3.45 22.60
N THR A 17 -8.86 -2.74 21.72
CA THR A 17 -10.34 -2.84 21.63
C THR A 17 -10.82 -3.62 20.42
N GLY A 18 -9.93 -3.92 19.47
CA GLY A 18 -10.20 -4.74 18.29
C GLY A 18 -9.69 -6.17 18.47
N GLU A 19 -10.31 -7.11 17.75
CA GLU A 19 -9.85 -8.49 17.68
C GLU A 19 -8.73 -8.68 16.64
N LEU A 20 -8.57 -7.72 15.73
CA LEU A 20 -7.46 -7.67 14.77
C LEU A 20 -6.76 -6.30 14.83
N GLY A 21 -5.44 -6.30 14.69
CA GLY A 21 -4.62 -5.09 14.67
C GLY A 21 -3.82 -4.99 13.37
N MET A 22 -3.82 -3.82 12.74
CA MET A 22 -2.97 -3.52 11.59
C MET A 22 -2.27 -2.18 11.83
N GLY A 23 -1.05 -2.00 11.34
CA GLY A 23 -0.32 -0.75 11.56
C GLY A 23 0.53 -0.29 10.38
N THR A 24 1.33 0.74 10.64
CA THR A 24 2.20 1.36 9.63
C THR A 24 3.48 0.56 9.43
N ILE A 25 3.84 0.31 8.17
CA ILE A 25 5.08 -0.39 7.80
C ILE A 25 6.02 0.57 7.07
N TYR A 26 7.23 0.72 7.57
CA TYR A 26 8.31 1.48 6.93
C TYR A 26 9.33 0.54 6.28
N TYR A 27 9.79 0.88 5.08
CA TYR A 27 10.74 0.04 4.32
C TYR A 27 12.19 0.45 4.58
N THR A 28 12.56 0.48 5.86
CA THR A 28 13.86 1.00 6.34
C THR A 28 14.68 -0.04 7.09
N ALA A 29 14.27 -1.32 7.13
CA ALA A 29 14.93 -2.33 7.96
C ALA A 29 16.36 -2.62 7.49
N SER A 30 16.54 -2.78 6.17
CA SER A 30 17.82 -3.05 5.51
C SER A 30 17.82 -2.43 4.12
N ASN A 31 19.01 -2.10 3.60
CA ASN A 31 19.20 -1.57 2.25
C ASN A 31 18.37 -0.30 1.94
N HIS A 32 18.14 0.55 2.95
CA HIS A 32 17.39 1.80 2.81
C HIS A 32 18.01 2.68 1.72
N TRP A 33 17.26 2.93 0.64
CA TRP A 33 17.68 3.68 -0.54
C TRP A 33 18.93 3.18 -1.26
N THR A 34 19.40 1.95 -0.99
CA THR A 34 20.48 1.33 -1.78
C THR A 34 20.05 1.15 -3.23
N ASN A 35 18.79 0.75 -3.46
CA ASN A 35 18.16 0.75 -4.78
C ASN A 35 17.06 1.81 -4.81
N MET A 36 17.41 2.99 -5.32
CA MET A 36 16.55 4.17 -5.34
C MET A 36 15.17 3.92 -5.95
N LEU A 37 15.10 3.17 -7.06
CA LEU A 37 13.83 2.89 -7.72
C LEU A 37 12.93 1.95 -6.90
N MET A 38 13.52 0.90 -6.31
CA MET A 38 12.75 -0.05 -5.50
C MET A 38 12.28 0.58 -4.20
N SER A 39 13.14 1.37 -3.54
CA SER A 39 12.76 2.11 -2.33
C SER A 39 11.66 3.12 -2.62
N ALA A 40 11.77 3.91 -3.71
CA ALA A 40 10.74 4.86 -4.12
C ALA A 40 9.39 4.18 -4.41
N ALA A 41 9.39 2.99 -5.01
CA ALA A 41 8.16 2.25 -5.28
C ALA A 41 7.41 1.84 -3.99
N GLU A 42 8.14 1.59 -2.90
CA GLU A 42 7.56 1.23 -1.60
C GLU A 42 7.09 2.44 -0.78
N VAL A 43 7.54 3.67 -1.09
CA VAL A 43 7.03 4.90 -0.42
C VAL A 43 5.50 5.04 -0.59
N ASN A 44 4.96 4.59 -1.74
CA ASN A 44 3.52 4.55 -1.97
C ASN A 44 2.77 3.71 -0.94
N ARG A 45 3.38 2.63 -0.43
CA ARG A 45 2.73 1.78 0.56
C ARG A 45 2.62 2.47 1.90
N VAL A 46 3.65 3.22 2.29
CA VAL A 46 3.62 4.10 3.47
C VAL A 46 2.53 5.16 3.32
N ALA A 47 2.41 5.76 2.13
CA ALA A 47 1.34 6.70 1.82
C ALA A 47 -0.07 6.07 1.93
N GLU A 48 -0.24 4.83 1.45
CA GLU A 48 -1.51 4.10 1.56
C GLU A 48 -1.86 3.76 3.01
N ASP A 49 -0.89 3.45 3.87
CA ASP A 49 -1.12 3.12 5.28
C ASP A 49 -1.88 4.25 6.00
N PHE A 50 -1.42 5.50 5.87
CA PHE A 50 -2.03 6.66 6.54
C PHE A 50 -3.38 7.09 5.93
N GLY A 51 -3.68 6.66 4.70
CA GLY A 51 -4.92 6.99 4.02
C GLY A 51 -5.86 5.79 3.94
N ARG A 52 -5.64 4.96 2.92
CA ARG A 52 -6.50 3.85 2.51
C ARG A 52 -6.73 2.83 3.62
N PHE A 53 -5.71 2.52 4.41
CA PHE A 53 -5.79 1.48 5.45
C PHE A 53 -6.23 2.05 6.80
N GLN A 54 -5.59 3.12 7.28
CA GLN A 54 -5.87 3.66 8.62
C GLN A 54 -7.23 4.37 8.71
N LEU A 55 -7.64 5.14 7.69
CA LEU A 55 -8.87 5.95 7.78
C LEU A 55 -10.14 5.11 8.00
N PRO A 56 -10.38 4.01 7.25
CA PRO A 56 -11.52 3.14 7.51
C PRO A 56 -11.48 2.48 8.89
N LEU A 57 -10.29 2.15 9.41
CA LEU A 57 -10.15 1.60 10.75
C LEU A 57 -10.52 2.60 11.82
N LEU A 58 -10.06 3.85 11.69
CA LEU A 58 -10.41 4.93 12.62
C LEU A 58 -11.92 5.24 12.63
N LEU A 59 -12.55 5.27 11.45
CA LEU A 59 -13.96 5.68 11.31
C LEU A 59 -14.96 4.53 11.52
N LEU A 60 -14.65 3.35 11.00
CA LEU A 60 -15.60 2.22 10.90
C LEU A 60 -15.18 1.00 11.73
N ARG A 61 -13.96 1.00 12.28
CA ARG A 61 -13.33 -0.16 12.96
C ARG A 61 -13.33 -1.42 12.10
N ARG A 62 -13.27 -1.25 10.77
CA ARG A 62 -13.26 -2.32 9.77
C ARG A 62 -12.52 -1.86 8.51
N PRO A 63 -11.75 -2.73 7.85
CA PRO A 63 -11.09 -2.40 6.60
C PRO A 63 -12.15 -2.14 5.53
N PHE A 64 -11.95 -1.10 4.73
CA PHE A 64 -12.78 -0.90 3.54
C PHE A 64 -12.54 -2.08 2.58
N LEU A 65 -13.58 -2.72 2.05
CA LEU A 65 -13.48 -3.88 1.13
C LEU A 65 -12.51 -5.01 1.55
N GLY A 66 -12.13 -5.13 2.83
CA GLY A 66 -11.12 -6.11 3.26
C GLY A 66 -9.67 -5.75 2.92
N TRP A 67 -9.36 -4.49 2.57
CA TRP A 67 -7.99 -4.02 2.40
C TRP A 67 -7.18 -4.22 3.70
N THR A 68 -6.39 -5.28 3.72
CA THR A 68 -5.43 -5.63 4.77
C THR A 68 -4.11 -6.02 4.13
N HIS A 69 -3.01 -5.77 4.84
CA HIS A 69 -1.70 -6.29 4.46
C HIS A 69 -1.26 -7.35 5.49
N GLY A 70 -0.50 -8.35 5.05
CA GLY A 70 -0.12 -9.48 5.91
C GLY A 70 1.08 -9.23 6.83
N SER A 71 1.88 -8.21 6.56
CA SER A 71 2.96 -7.79 7.45
C SER A 71 2.37 -6.97 8.59
N TRP A 72 2.92 -7.04 9.81
CA TRP A 72 2.44 -6.22 10.93
C TRP A 72 0.91 -6.32 11.19
N LEU A 73 0.41 -7.55 11.11
CA LEU A 73 -0.95 -7.96 11.38
C LEU A 73 -1.00 -8.77 12.69
N LEU A 74 -1.83 -8.34 13.63
CA LEU A 74 -2.10 -9.04 14.88
C LEU A 74 -3.51 -9.61 14.82
N ILE A 75 -3.67 -10.87 15.20
CA ILE A 75 -4.94 -11.60 15.10
C ILE A 75 -5.20 -12.29 16.42
N ASN A 76 -6.39 -12.12 16.98
CA ASN A 76 -6.84 -12.91 18.11
C ASN A 76 -7.01 -14.38 17.68
N GLY A 77 -6.39 -15.32 18.42
CA GLY A 77 -6.45 -16.74 18.10
C GLY A 77 -7.87 -17.31 18.00
N ALA A 78 -8.86 -16.74 18.69
CA ALA A 78 -10.27 -17.14 18.54
C ALA A 78 -10.83 -16.77 17.16
N VAL A 79 -10.42 -15.62 16.61
CA VAL A 79 -10.79 -15.18 15.25
C VAL A 79 -10.09 -16.05 14.21
N GLU A 80 -8.80 -16.30 14.42
CA GLU A 80 -8.02 -17.19 13.55
C GLU A 80 -8.65 -18.59 13.46
N ASN A 81 -9.01 -19.18 14.59
CA ASN A 81 -9.67 -20.49 14.64
C ASN A 81 -11.08 -20.49 14.01
N ALA A 82 -11.79 -19.36 14.02
CA ALA A 82 -13.12 -19.25 13.45
C ALA A 82 -13.11 -19.15 11.92
N ILE A 83 -12.09 -18.51 11.35
CA ILE A 83 -11.99 -18.26 9.90
C ILE A 83 -11.11 -19.31 9.21
N GLY A 84 -9.96 -19.63 9.81
CA GLY A 84 -8.94 -20.48 9.20
C GLY A 84 -8.15 -19.78 8.09
N TRP A 85 -7.22 -20.53 7.49
CA TRP A 85 -6.33 -20.09 6.40
C TRP A 85 -6.42 -20.95 5.13
N ASP A 86 -7.38 -21.87 5.08
CA ASP A 86 -7.57 -22.75 3.92
C ASP A 86 -8.30 -21.98 2.81
N THR A 87 -7.51 -21.39 1.90
CA THR A 87 -8.03 -20.56 0.80
C THR A 87 -7.24 -20.80 -0.47
N ASP A 88 -7.94 -20.81 -1.61
CA ASP A 88 -7.33 -20.86 -2.94
C ASP A 88 -6.79 -19.47 -3.38
N ASN A 89 -6.92 -18.44 -2.54
CA ASN A 89 -6.47 -17.09 -2.87
C ASN A 89 -4.98 -16.87 -2.55
N VAL A 90 -4.22 -16.45 -3.56
CA VAL A 90 -2.80 -16.07 -3.42
C VAL A 90 -2.52 -14.85 -2.51
N CYS A 91 -3.57 -14.14 -2.10
CA CYS A 91 -3.57 -13.07 -1.10
C CYS A 91 -4.40 -13.48 0.11
N GLU A 92 -3.86 -14.45 0.85
CA GLU A 92 -4.45 -15.03 2.06
C GLU A 92 -4.75 -13.97 3.13
N ASP A 93 -3.87 -12.99 3.28
CA ASP A 93 -4.00 -11.84 4.18
C ASP A 93 -5.21 -10.95 3.88
N TYR A 94 -5.41 -10.63 2.59
CA TYR A 94 -6.58 -9.89 2.11
C TYR A 94 -7.86 -10.72 2.28
N TRP A 95 -7.80 -12.02 1.94
CA TRP A 95 -8.94 -12.94 2.08
C TRP A 95 -9.39 -13.03 3.54
N PHE A 96 -8.45 -13.23 4.46
CA PHE A 96 -8.72 -13.31 5.89
C PHE A 96 -9.30 -11.99 6.41
N GLY A 97 -8.70 -10.86 6.05
CA GLY A 97 -9.17 -9.52 6.44
C GLY A 97 -10.61 -9.23 5.99
N TYR A 98 -10.95 -9.63 4.76
CA TYR A 98 -12.31 -9.50 4.24
C TYR A 98 -13.32 -10.35 5.03
N HIS A 99 -13.03 -11.64 5.24
CA HIS A 99 -13.94 -12.52 5.97
C HIS A 99 -14.08 -12.14 7.44
N ALA A 100 -13.01 -11.69 8.07
CA ALA A 100 -13.07 -11.16 9.43
C ALA A 100 -14.00 -9.93 9.52
N ALA A 101 -13.87 -8.99 8.58
CA ALA A 101 -14.75 -7.82 8.52
C ALA A 101 -16.22 -8.20 8.22
N ARG A 102 -16.44 -9.24 7.40
CA ARG A 102 -17.76 -9.77 7.05
C ARG A 102 -18.46 -10.46 8.22
N LEU A 103 -17.72 -11.24 9.01
CA LEU A 103 -18.22 -11.85 10.26
C LEU A 103 -18.43 -10.83 11.38
N GLY A 104 -17.92 -9.61 11.18
CA GLY A 104 -18.23 -8.47 11.98
C GLY A 104 -17.21 -8.13 13.06
N TYR A 105 -16.08 -8.85 13.08
CA TYR A 105 -14.94 -8.54 13.95
C TYR A 105 -14.44 -7.11 13.72
N LYS A 106 -13.86 -6.54 14.78
CA LYS A 106 -13.37 -5.17 14.82
C LYS A 106 -11.86 -5.16 14.66
N PHE A 107 -11.43 -4.16 13.93
CA PHE A 107 -10.04 -3.89 13.64
C PHE A 107 -9.63 -2.62 14.37
N ASP A 108 -8.40 -2.60 14.84
CA ASP A 108 -7.77 -1.41 15.42
C ASP A 108 -6.45 -1.08 14.72
N TRP A 109 -6.04 0.18 14.83
CA TRP A 109 -4.75 0.61 14.31
C TRP A 109 -3.66 0.48 15.37
N LEU A 110 -2.57 -0.20 15.03
CA LEU A 110 -1.39 -0.30 15.88
C LEU A 110 -0.57 0.98 15.72
N HIS A 111 -0.53 1.80 16.77
CA HIS A 111 0.21 3.07 16.80
C HIS A 111 1.73 2.88 17.01
N GLY A 112 2.30 1.93 16.28
CA GLY A 112 3.72 1.62 16.22
C GLY A 112 4.18 1.52 14.77
N ILE A 113 5.49 1.59 14.57
CA ILE A 113 6.11 1.47 13.24
C ILE A 113 6.80 0.12 13.18
N PHE A 114 6.41 -0.71 12.21
CA PHE A 114 7.16 -1.91 11.89
C PHE A 114 8.10 -1.66 10.72
N ARG A 115 9.32 -2.18 10.78
CA ARG A 115 10.32 -1.98 9.72
C ARG A 115 10.45 -3.24 8.88
N GLU A 116 10.24 -3.08 7.59
CA GLU A 116 10.39 -4.12 6.57
C GLU A 116 11.47 -3.74 5.56
N GLN A 117 11.84 -4.70 4.72
CA GLN A 117 12.80 -4.53 3.63
C GLN A 117 12.06 -4.33 2.30
N PRO A 118 12.46 -3.35 1.47
CA PRO A 118 11.92 -3.19 0.12
C PRO A 118 12.38 -4.33 -0.82
N PRO A 119 11.70 -4.57 -1.95
CA PRO A 119 12.17 -5.53 -2.95
C PRO A 119 13.61 -5.24 -3.41
N CYS A 120 14.45 -6.27 -3.51
CA CYS A 120 15.85 -6.10 -3.91
C CYS A 120 16.00 -5.82 -5.40
N THR A 121 15.13 -6.41 -6.24
CA THR A 121 15.20 -6.30 -7.70
C THR A 121 13.86 -5.89 -8.31
N PHE A 122 13.91 -5.34 -9.52
CA PHE A 122 12.71 -5.00 -10.28
C PHE A 122 11.83 -6.23 -10.58
N GLN A 123 12.44 -7.38 -10.80
CA GLN A 123 11.72 -8.64 -11.03
C GLN A 123 10.95 -9.07 -9.79
N ASP A 124 11.54 -8.89 -8.61
CA ASP A 124 10.89 -9.18 -7.33
C ASP A 124 9.69 -8.26 -7.10
N LEU A 125 9.84 -6.95 -7.33
CA LEU A 125 8.73 -6.00 -7.30
C LEU A 125 7.59 -6.44 -8.23
N CYS A 126 7.91 -6.83 -9.47
CA CYS A 126 6.92 -7.30 -10.44
C CYS A 126 6.18 -8.55 -9.96
N LYS A 127 6.90 -9.55 -9.43
CA LYS A 127 6.29 -10.76 -8.85
C LYS A 127 5.34 -10.42 -7.70
N GLN A 128 5.76 -9.50 -6.83
CA GLN A 128 4.96 -9.08 -5.67
C GLN A 128 3.63 -8.47 -6.11
N ARG A 129 3.69 -7.49 -7.01
CA ARG A 129 2.52 -6.76 -7.48
C ARG A 129 1.59 -7.64 -8.31
N ARG A 130 2.15 -8.53 -9.14
CA ARG A 130 1.34 -9.53 -9.87
C ARG A 130 0.56 -10.43 -8.92
N ARG A 131 1.20 -10.92 -7.84
CA ARG A 131 0.52 -11.74 -6.82
C ARG A 131 -0.66 -10.97 -6.22
N TRP A 132 -0.43 -9.75 -5.74
CA TRP A 132 -1.46 -8.91 -5.14
C TRP A 132 -2.61 -8.59 -6.08
N PHE A 133 -2.29 -8.15 -7.29
CA PHE A 133 -3.32 -7.82 -8.28
C PHE A 133 -4.14 -9.04 -8.64
N THR A 134 -3.53 -10.23 -8.70
CA THR A 134 -4.26 -11.46 -9.00
C THR A 134 -5.24 -11.84 -7.89
N GLY A 135 -4.77 -11.84 -6.64
CA GLY A 135 -5.62 -12.22 -5.50
C GLY A 135 -6.78 -11.26 -5.27
N ILE A 136 -6.59 -9.97 -5.51
CA ILE A 136 -7.64 -8.95 -5.36
C ILE A 136 -8.56 -8.92 -6.58
N PHE A 137 -8.03 -9.01 -7.81
CA PHE A 137 -8.84 -8.97 -9.03
C PHE A 137 -9.78 -10.16 -9.16
N ARG A 138 -9.33 -11.34 -8.71
CA ARG A 138 -10.10 -12.60 -8.76
C ARG A 138 -10.84 -12.90 -7.46
N PHE A 139 -10.91 -11.92 -6.57
CA PHE A 139 -11.58 -12.09 -5.30
C PHE A 139 -13.06 -12.44 -5.50
N GLU A 140 -13.63 -13.22 -4.57
CA GLU A 140 -15.02 -13.68 -4.63
C GLU A 140 -16.04 -12.52 -4.73
N GLN A 141 -15.72 -11.36 -4.15
CA GLN A 141 -16.52 -10.15 -4.24
C GLN A 141 -16.08 -9.31 -5.45
N PRO A 142 -16.90 -9.17 -6.52
CA PRO A 142 -16.49 -8.50 -7.76
C PRO A 142 -16.13 -7.03 -7.57
N LEU A 143 -16.72 -6.38 -6.56
CA LEU A 143 -16.43 -4.98 -6.22
C LEU A 143 -14.95 -4.74 -5.87
N ALA A 144 -14.26 -5.75 -5.33
CA ALA A 144 -12.82 -5.66 -5.05
C ALA A 144 -12.01 -5.50 -6.35
N GLY A 145 -12.30 -6.32 -7.37
CA GLY A 145 -11.65 -6.23 -8.68
C GLY A 145 -11.99 -4.93 -9.41
N VAL A 146 -13.24 -4.46 -9.31
CA VAL A 146 -13.65 -3.15 -9.86
C VAL A 146 -12.88 -2.01 -9.18
N ALA A 147 -12.82 -1.99 -7.84
CA ALA A 147 -12.11 -0.97 -7.08
C ALA A 147 -10.60 -0.98 -7.39
N LEU A 148 -9.98 -2.16 -7.50
CA LEU A 148 -8.60 -2.31 -7.94
C LEU A 148 -8.39 -1.72 -9.35
N THR A 149 -9.27 -2.04 -10.29
CA THR A 149 -9.18 -1.57 -11.68
C THR A 149 -9.23 -0.04 -11.73
N PHE A 150 -10.21 0.57 -11.07
CA PHE A 150 -10.30 2.03 -11.01
C PHE A 150 -9.10 2.67 -10.32
N GLY A 151 -8.60 2.09 -9.22
CA GLY A 151 -7.41 2.58 -8.53
C GLY A 151 -6.15 2.56 -9.40
N ILE A 152 -5.93 1.48 -10.14
CA ILE A 152 -4.76 1.35 -11.04
C ILE A 152 -4.89 2.28 -12.25
N LEU A 153 -6.09 2.36 -12.85
CA LEU A 153 -6.33 3.23 -14.01
C LEU A 153 -6.33 4.72 -13.64
N ALA A 154 -6.66 5.09 -12.40
CA ALA A 154 -6.49 6.46 -11.92
C ALA A 154 -5.02 6.92 -12.01
N GLY A 155 -4.06 5.99 -11.86
CA GLY A 155 -2.64 6.24 -12.08
C GLY A 155 -2.31 6.73 -13.50
N VAL A 156 -3.13 6.42 -14.51
CA VAL A 156 -2.97 6.94 -15.88
C VAL A 156 -3.15 8.46 -15.92
N GLY A 157 -4.05 8.99 -15.09
CA GLY A 157 -4.29 10.43 -14.98
C GLY A 157 -3.03 11.21 -14.62
N THR A 158 -2.18 10.65 -13.75
CA THR A 158 -0.90 11.25 -13.34
C THR A 158 0.09 11.41 -14.50
N LEU A 159 -0.08 10.67 -15.60
CA LEU A 159 0.72 10.79 -16.81
C LEU A 159 0.08 11.77 -17.81
N ILE A 160 -1.23 11.64 -18.01
CA ILE A 160 -1.95 12.35 -19.07
C ILE A 160 -2.11 13.85 -18.75
N TYR A 161 -2.51 14.19 -17.53
CA TYR A 161 -2.88 15.58 -17.21
C TYR A 161 -1.71 16.56 -17.21
N PRO A 162 -0.52 16.22 -16.68
CA PRO A 162 0.66 17.07 -16.81
C PRO A 162 1.08 17.27 -18.27
N SER A 163 0.97 16.23 -19.11
CA SER A 163 1.28 16.33 -20.54
C SER A 163 0.29 17.24 -21.30
N ILE A 164 -1.01 17.16 -21.00
CA ILE A 164 -2.01 18.06 -21.59
C ILE A 164 -1.73 19.52 -21.21
N GLY A 165 -1.38 19.77 -19.94
CA GLY A 165 -1.01 21.10 -19.45
C GLY A 165 0.27 21.63 -20.12
N PHE A 166 1.30 20.80 -20.26
CA PHE A 166 2.56 21.18 -20.90
C PHE A 166 2.42 21.48 -22.40
N LEU A 167 1.50 20.78 -23.09
CA LEU A 167 1.23 20.99 -24.51
C LEU A 167 0.30 22.19 -24.79
N TRP A 168 -0.02 22.99 -23.76
CA TRP A 168 -0.90 24.18 -23.85
C TRP A 168 -2.25 23.90 -24.52
N GLN A 169 -2.67 22.64 -24.53
CA GLN A 169 -3.99 22.27 -25.00
C GLN A 169 -4.98 22.76 -23.94
N LYS A 170 -6.04 23.43 -24.39
CA LYS A 170 -7.19 23.75 -23.53
C LYS A 170 -8.16 22.59 -23.67
N PRO A 171 -8.03 21.50 -22.88
CA PRO A 171 -9.03 20.45 -22.93
C PRO A 171 -10.38 21.09 -22.61
N ALA A 172 -11.42 20.73 -23.37
CA ALA A 172 -12.79 21.20 -23.17
C ALA A 172 -13.42 20.54 -21.94
N VAL A 173 -12.78 20.72 -20.79
CA VAL A 173 -13.14 20.12 -19.52
C VAL A 173 -13.72 21.23 -18.63
N PRO A 174 -14.87 21.01 -17.98
CA PRO A 174 -15.44 22.00 -17.06
C PRO A 174 -14.45 22.42 -15.98
N ALA A 175 -14.41 23.70 -15.64
CA ALA A 175 -13.44 24.26 -14.67
C ALA A 175 -13.48 23.54 -13.32
N TRP A 176 -14.67 23.21 -12.80
CA TRP A 176 -14.82 22.48 -11.54
C TRP A 176 -14.12 21.11 -11.56
N PHE A 177 -14.15 20.41 -12.69
CA PHE A 177 -13.54 19.09 -12.82
C PHE A 177 -12.02 19.21 -12.91
N ARG A 178 -11.52 20.19 -13.70
CA ARG A 178 -10.10 20.51 -13.75
C ARG A 178 -9.55 20.81 -12.36
N ASP A 179 -10.23 21.69 -11.62
CA ASP A 179 -9.77 22.13 -10.30
C ASP A 179 -9.80 20.98 -9.28
N LEU A 180 -10.82 20.10 -9.37
CA LEU A 180 -10.88 18.86 -8.58
C LEU A 180 -9.73 17.90 -8.90
N MET A 181 -9.36 17.73 -10.17
CA MET A 181 -8.24 16.86 -10.58
C MET A 181 -6.89 17.44 -10.11
N ILE A 182 -6.68 18.75 -10.27
CA ILE A 182 -5.47 19.42 -9.76
C ILE A 182 -5.37 19.25 -8.25
N PHE A 183 -6.47 19.42 -7.52
CA PHE A 183 -6.50 19.20 -6.07
C PHE A 183 -6.16 17.74 -5.71
N ASN A 184 -6.76 16.77 -6.39
CA ASN A 184 -6.49 15.34 -6.18
C ASN A 184 -5.01 15.00 -6.41
N ASP A 185 -4.43 15.48 -7.51
CA ASP A 185 -3.03 15.22 -7.86
C ASP A 185 -2.07 15.90 -6.89
N ALA A 186 -2.37 17.15 -6.48
CA ALA A 186 -1.60 17.87 -5.47
C ALA A 186 -1.66 17.16 -4.11
N ALA A 187 -2.83 16.67 -3.69
CA ALA A 187 -2.98 15.90 -2.48
C ALA A 187 -2.18 14.58 -2.55
N GLY A 188 -2.26 13.86 -3.68
CA GLY A 188 -1.49 12.64 -3.89
C GLY A 188 0.03 12.87 -3.81
N LEU A 189 0.53 13.91 -4.45
CA LEU A 189 1.94 14.31 -4.37
C LEU A 189 2.34 14.68 -2.94
N HIS A 190 1.50 15.44 -2.22
CA HIS A 190 1.77 15.83 -0.84
C HIS A 190 1.87 14.62 0.09
N VAL A 191 0.98 13.63 -0.06
CA VAL A 191 1.02 12.40 0.74
C VAL A 191 2.26 11.59 0.41
N LEU A 192 2.64 11.46 -0.86
CA LEU A 192 3.86 10.77 -1.29
C LEU A 192 5.12 11.42 -0.68
N MET A 193 5.22 12.75 -0.78
CA MET A 193 6.34 13.51 -0.21
C MET A 193 6.40 13.34 1.31
N SER A 194 5.25 13.46 1.99
CA SER A 194 5.15 13.29 3.44
C SER A 194 5.57 11.88 3.87
N ALA A 195 5.11 10.84 3.16
CA ALA A 195 5.48 9.46 3.41
C ALA A 195 7.00 9.22 3.26
N SER A 196 7.62 9.78 2.21
CA SER A 196 9.07 9.71 2.01
C SER A 196 9.83 10.37 3.17
N VAL A 197 9.41 11.57 3.60
CA VAL A 197 10.03 12.29 4.72
C VAL A 197 9.86 11.51 6.02
N LEU A 198 8.65 11.04 6.33
CA LEU A 198 8.37 10.30 7.56
C LEU A 198 9.19 9.01 7.66
N GLN A 199 9.37 8.32 6.53
CA GLN A 199 10.20 7.12 6.46
C GLN A 199 11.67 7.45 6.78
N ASP A 200 12.22 8.52 6.20
CA ASP A 200 13.59 8.94 6.46
C ASP A 200 13.81 9.47 7.89
N MET A 201 12.83 10.18 8.45
CA MET A 201 12.88 10.67 9.84
C MET A 201 12.91 9.53 10.87
N SER A 202 12.54 8.31 10.46
CA SER A 202 12.62 7.13 11.33
C SER A 202 14.03 6.54 11.48
N ILE A 203 14.99 7.04 10.70
CA ILE A 203 16.38 6.59 10.68
C ILE A 203 17.26 7.60 11.42
N MET A 204 18.10 7.08 12.30
CA MET A 204 19.04 7.91 13.05
C MET A 204 20.11 8.52 12.12
N ASN A 205 20.41 9.80 12.33
CA ASN A 205 21.47 10.54 11.63
C ASN A 205 21.29 10.67 10.10
N GLN A 206 20.06 10.61 9.60
CA GLN A 206 19.78 10.87 8.19
C GLN A 206 20.05 12.33 7.84
N SER A 207 20.86 12.58 6.81
CA SER A 207 21.21 13.96 6.40
C SER A 207 20.03 14.63 5.69
N LEU A 208 19.83 15.93 5.90
CA LEU A 208 18.77 16.70 5.24
C LEU A 208 18.87 16.60 3.70
N THR A 209 20.09 16.59 3.17
CA THR A 209 20.34 16.43 1.72
C THR A 209 19.82 15.09 1.21
N SER A 210 20.03 14.01 1.97
CA SER A 210 19.49 12.68 1.62
C SER A 210 17.97 12.68 1.65
N ILE A 211 17.35 13.29 2.66
CA ILE A 211 15.88 13.41 2.76
C ILE A 211 15.32 14.13 1.53
N ILE A 212 15.91 15.27 1.15
CA ILE A 212 15.48 16.03 -0.03
C ILE A 212 15.66 15.18 -1.30
N LEU A 213 16.79 14.50 -1.45
CA LEU A 213 17.05 13.62 -2.59
C LEU A 213 16.00 12.50 -2.70
N HIS A 214 15.69 11.84 -1.59
CA HIS A 214 14.70 10.76 -1.53
C HIS A 214 13.30 11.22 -1.92
N VAL A 215 12.89 12.40 -1.46
CA VAL A 215 11.62 13.03 -1.86
C VAL A 215 11.61 13.30 -3.37
N VAL A 216 12.67 13.91 -3.90
CA VAL A 216 12.78 14.22 -5.33
C VAL A 216 12.72 12.94 -6.17
N VAL A 217 13.46 11.91 -5.78
CA VAL A 217 13.45 10.62 -6.48
C VAL A 217 12.07 9.97 -6.42
N SER A 218 11.40 9.99 -5.26
CA SER A 218 10.04 9.45 -5.12
C SER A 218 9.07 10.11 -6.09
N VAL A 219 9.08 11.45 -6.15
CA VAL A 219 8.20 12.22 -7.05
C VAL A 219 8.52 11.96 -8.52
N ILE A 220 9.80 11.98 -8.91
CA ILE A 220 10.22 11.79 -10.31
C ILE A 220 9.93 10.37 -10.81
N THR A 221 10.10 9.37 -9.94
CA THR A 221 9.90 7.96 -10.32
C THR A 221 8.43 7.51 -10.22
N GLN A 222 7.58 8.26 -9.53
CA GLN A 222 6.16 7.91 -9.35
C GLN A 222 5.41 7.62 -10.68
N PRO A 223 5.53 8.47 -11.73
CA PRO A 223 4.95 8.18 -13.05
C PRO A 223 5.34 6.81 -13.61
N PHE A 224 6.62 6.45 -13.46
CA PHE A 224 7.15 5.18 -13.93
C PHE A 224 6.61 4.00 -13.10
N VAL A 225 6.55 4.13 -11.78
CA VAL A 225 5.96 3.11 -10.90
C VAL A 225 4.48 2.86 -11.24
N ASN A 226 3.72 3.93 -11.49
CA ASN A 226 2.32 3.83 -11.92
C ASN A 226 2.20 3.10 -13.26
N LEU A 227 3.06 3.41 -14.24
CA LEU A 227 3.10 2.72 -15.53
C LEU A 227 3.40 1.22 -15.37
N VAL A 228 4.36 0.87 -14.52
CA VAL A 228 4.69 -0.53 -14.20
C VAL A 228 3.47 -1.22 -13.60
N HIS A 229 2.79 -0.62 -12.62
CA HIS A 229 1.58 -1.19 -12.04
C HIS A 229 0.47 -1.41 -13.09
N ILE A 230 0.26 -0.47 -14.01
CA ILE A 230 -0.72 -0.60 -15.11
C ILE A 230 -0.37 -1.77 -16.02
N VAL A 231 0.89 -1.86 -16.47
CA VAL A 231 1.36 -2.97 -17.33
C VAL A 231 1.21 -4.31 -16.63
N LEU A 232 1.59 -4.38 -15.35
CA LEU A 232 1.46 -5.60 -14.54
C LEU A 232 -0.01 -5.99 -14.35
N PHE A 233 -0.90 -5.03 -14.14
CA PHE A 233 -2.34 -5.30 -14.03
C PHE A 233 -2.90 -5.90 -15.32
N PHE A 234 -2.65 -5.28 -16.48
CA PHE A 234 -3.09 -5.86 -17.76
C PHE A 234 -2.51 -7.24 -18.01
N SER A 235 -1.26 -7.47 -17.62
CA SER A 235 -0.64 -8.78 -17.74
C SER A 235 -1.25 -9.84 -16.81
N VAL A 236 -1.86 -9.45 -15.68
CA VAL A 236 -2.61 -10.33 -14.77
C VAL A 236 -4.00 -10.63 -15.33
N VAL A 237 -4.67 -9.63 -15.91
CA VAL A 237 -5.96 -9.79 -16.58
C VAL A 237 -5.83 -10.79 -17.74
N LEU A 238 -4.75 -10.69 -18.53
CA LEU A 238 -4.48 -11.58 -19.66
C LEU A 238 -3.92 -12.95 -19.23
N SER A 239 -2.99 -12.98 -18.28
CA SER A 239 -2.30 -14.19 -17.85
C SER A 239 -2.07 -14.19 -16.34
N PRO A 240 -3.03 -14.70 -15.55
CA PRO A 240 -2.88 -14.79 -14.10
C PRO A 240 -1.72 -15.73 -13.70
N PRO A 241 -0.93 -15.39 -12.66
CA PRO A 241 -0.08 -16.35 -11.98
C PRO A 241 -0.93 -17.48 -11.37
N ARG A 242 -0.41 -18.71 -11.42
CA ARG A 242 -1.09 -19.93 -10.97
C ARG A 242 -0.67 -20.40 -9.56
N GLY A 243 0.17 -19.64 -8.86
CA GLY A 243 0.71 -20.06 -7.55
C GLY A 243 1.29 -18.91 -6.73
N PHE A 244 1.75 -19.25 -5.51
CA PHE A 244 2.34 -18.33 -4.55
C PHE A 244 3.85 -18.20 -4.76
N ASP A 245 4.29 -17.14 -5.42
CA ASP A 245 5.72 -16.86 -5.60
C ASP A 245 6.27 -16.06 -4.41
N VAL A 246 7.08 -16.72 -3.58
CA VAL A 246 7.83 -16.06 -2.50
C VAL A 246 9.02 -15.31 -3.10
N ILE A 247 9.13 -14.03 -2.78
CA ILE A 247 10.27 -13.19 -3.15
C ILE A 247 11.40 -13.42 -2.17
N LYS A 248 12.64 -13.51 -2.69
CA LYS A 248 13.83 -13.53 -1.86
C LYS A 248 14.11 -12.13 -1.34
N LYS A 249 14.01 -11.96 -0.03
CA LYS A 249 14.54 -10.79 0.68
C LYS A 249 15.93 -11.18 1.19
N ALA A 250 16.95 -10.43 0.76
CA ALA A 250 18.35 -10.73 1.07
C ALA A 250 18.80 -10.00 2.33
#